data_AF-A0A6G3XHW0-F1
#
_entry.id   AF-A0A6G3XHW0-F1
#
_cell.length_a   1.000
_cell.length_b   1.000
_cell.length_c   1.000
_cell.angle_alpha   90.00
_cell.angle_beta   90.00
_cell.angle_gamma   90.00
#
_symmetry.space_group_name_H-M   'P 1'
#
loop_
_entity.id
_entity.type
_entity.pdbx_description
1 polymer ?
#
loop_
_entity_poly.entity_id
_entity_poly.type
_entity_poly.pdbx_seq_one_letter_code
_entity_poly.pdbx_strand_id
1 'polypeptide(L)'
;LTRNFGRPGRDPVSLPTGNDVARALKDPVYDTEPWNSVCTEGFRNRVEGWGIRGVRTVGLHNRVHQWVGGPMAGAASPEDPVFWL
;
A
#
# COMPACT_ATOMS: atom_id res chain seq x y z
N LEU A 1 -21.74 1.56 -3.01
CA LEU A 1 -20.45 2.19 -2.67
C LEU A 1 -20.38 2.45 -1.18
N THR A 2 -19.40 1.89 -0.47
CA THR A 2 -19.13 2.16 0.96
C THR A 2 -17.66 2.52 1.14
N ARG A 3 -17.35 3.37 2.12
CA ARG A 3 -15.99 3.81 2.46
C ARG A 3 -15.86 3.89 3.98
N ASN A 4 -14.64 3.78 4.50
CA ASN A 4 -14.34 3.90 5.93
C ASN A 4 -12.94 4.52 6.15
N PHE A 5 -12.84 5.83 5.91
CA PHE A 5 -11.57 6.55 5.86
C PHE A 5 -10.75 6.45 7.14
N GLY A 6 -9.55 5.87 7.03
CA GLY A 6 -8.58 5.76 8.12
C GLY A 6 -8.97 4.82 9.26
N ARG A 7 -10.11 4.13 9.15
CA ARG A 7 -10.64 3.20 10.17
C ARG A 7 -10.67 3.85 11.57
N PRO A 8 -11.48 4.90 11.77
CA PRO A 8 -11.53 5.61 13.05
C PRO A 8 -12.01 4.65 14.14
N GLY A 9 -11.15 4.37 15.12
CA GLY A 9 -11.39 3.36 16.15
C GLY A 9 -10.18 2.44 16.32
N ARG A 10 -10.39 1.13 16.20
CA ARG A 10 -9.35 0.12 16.41
C ARG A 10 -8.45 0.00 15.17
N ASP A 11 -7.14 0.08 15.39
CA ASP A 11 -6.08 -0.03 14.38
C ASP A 11 -6.18 1.05 13.27
N PRO A 12 -6.05 2.34 13.64
CA PRO A 12 -6.16 3.43 12.69
C PRO A 12 -5.08 3.33 11.60
N VAL A 13 -5.50 3.62 10.37
CA VAL A 13 -4.62 3.66 9.20
C VAL A 13 -4.45 5.11 8.79
N SER A 14 -3.20 5.54 8.61
CA SER A 14 -2.87 6.84 8.04
C SER A 14 -2.60 6.70 6.54
N LEU A 15 -2.77 7.79 5.77
CA LEU A 15 -2.22 7.85 4.42
C LEU A 15 -0.68 7.77 4.44
N PRO A 16 -0.05 7.34 3.34
CA PRO A 16 1.40 7.43 3.17
C PRO A 16 1.89 8.89 3.19
N THR A 17 3.15 9.08 3.58
CA THR A 17 3.79 10.40 3.61
C THR A 17 4.65 10.64 2.37
N GLY A 18 5.02 11.89 2.12
CA GLY A 18 5.99 12.23 1.07
C GLY A 18 7.35 11.53 1.27
N ASN A 19 7.76 11.28 2.52
CA ASN A 19 8.98 10.54 2.83
C ASN A 19 8.89 9.07 2.44
N ASP A 20 7.70 8.45 2.49
CA ASP A 20 7.51 7.07 2.05
C ASP A 20 7.69 6.96 0.54
N VAL A 21 7.15 7.92 -0.22
CA VAL A 21 7.35 8.03 -1.68
C VAL A 21 8.83 8.27 -2.00
N ALA A 22 9.46 9.23 -1.35
CA ALA A 22 10.88 9.55 -1.56
C ALA A 22 11.80 8.37 -1.23
N ARG A 23 11.43 7.51 -0.28
CA ARG A 23 12.17 6.28 0.03
C ARG A 23 12.03 5.24 -1.09
N ALA A 24 10.81 5.05 -1.62
CA ALA A 24 10.59 4.11 -2.72
C ALA A 24 11.35 4.52 -3.99
N LEU A 25 11.35 5.81 -4.33
CA LEU A 25 12.05 6.37 -5.50
C LEU A 25 13.58 6.24 -5.45
N LYS A 26 14.16 5.94 -4.28
CA LYS A 26 15.60 5.74 -4.11
C LYS A 26 16.07 4.32 -4.38
N ASP A 27 15.16 3.36 -4.57
CA ASP A 27 15.58 1.99 -4.88
C ASP A 27 16.26 1.94 -6.26
N PRO A 28 17.46 1.34 -6.36
CA PRO A 28 18.25 1.36 -7.60
C PRO A 28 17.76 0.36 -8.65
N VAL A 29 16.87 -0.57 -8.25
CA VAL A 29 16.34 -1.63 -9.11
C VAL A 29 14.82 -1.58 -9.11
N TYR A 30 14.23 -1.97 -10.25
CA TYR A 30 12.78 -2.02 -10.39
C TYR A 30 12.17 -3.08 -9.46
N ASP A 31 12.70 -4.30 -9.45
CA ASP A 31 12.22 -5.41 -8.63
C ASP A 31 13.35 -6.41 -8.38
N THR A 32 13.14 -7.38 -7.49
CA THR A 32 14.12 -8.44 -7.20
C THR A 32 13.44 -9.80 -7.11
N GLU A 33 14.22 -10.87 -7.29
CA GLU A 33 13.78 -12.25 -6.99
C GLU A 33 13.27 -12.35 -5.53
N PRO A 34 12.21 -13.12 -5.24
CA PRO A 34 11.41 -14.00 -6.12
C PRO A 34 10.23 -13.33 -6.84
N TRP A 35 10.30 -12.02 -7.11
CA TRP A 35 9.34 -11.28 -7.94
C TRP A 35 7.90 -11.33 -7.40
N ASN A 36 7.76 -11.34 -6.08
CA ASN A 36 6.46 -11.41 -5.41
C ASN A 36 6.41 -10.48 -4.18
N SER A 37 5.41 -10.67 -3.32
CA SER A 37 5.17 -9.82 -2.15
C SER A 37 6.23 -9.92 -1.06
N VAL A 38 7.05 -10.99 -1.03
CA VAL A 38 8.07 -11.19 0.02
C VAL A 38 9.41 -10.53 -0.28
N CYS A 39 9.60 -9.94 -1.47
CA CYS A 39 10.85 -9.25 -1.83
C CYS A 39 11.14 -8.09 -0.87
N THR A 40 12.32 -8.05 -0.25
CA THR A 40 12.65 -6.97 0.69
C THR A 40 13.15 -5.69 0.03
N GLU A 41 13.49 -5.79 -1.26
CA GLU A 41 14.07 -4.74 -2.10
C GLU A 41 13.23 -4.55 -3.38
N GLY A 42 13.54 -3.50 -4.14
CA GLY A 42 12.91 -3.19 -5.41
C GLY A 42 11.81 -2.14 -5.32
N PHE A 43 11.87 -1.16 -6.24
CA PHE A 43 10.89 -0.09 -6.37
C PHE A 43 9.45 -0.61 -6.42
N ARG A 44 9.19 -1.66 -7.24
CA ARG A 44 7.88 -2.29 -7.42
C ARG A 44 7.28 -2.71 -6.08
N ASN A 45 8.00 -3.50 -5.29
CA ASN A 45 7.45 -4.02 -4.04
C ASN A 45 7.36 -2.94 -2.94
N ARG A 46 8.25 -1.92 -2.97
CA ARG A 46 8.13 -0.76 -2.07
C ARG A 46 6.88 0.07 -2.37
N VAL A 47 6.61 0.39 -3.64
CA VAL A 47 5.42 1.15 -4.06
C VAL A 47 4.14 0.36 -3.85
N GLU A 48 4.14 -0.92 -4.20
CA GLU A 48 3.00 -1.81 -3.97
C GLU A 48 2.68 -1.91 -2.46
N GLY A 49 3.72 -1.96 -1.63
CA GLY A 49 3.60 -1.72 -0.19
C GLY A 49 3.15 -2.95 0.60
N TRP A 50 3.54 -4.15 0.17
CA TRP A 50 3.30 -5.38 0.92
C TRP A 50 3.96 -5.36 2.30
N GLY A 51 3.17 -5.64 3.35
CA GLY A 51 3.68 -5.84 4.70
C GLY A 51 4.33 -7.22 4.83
N ILE A 52 5.51 -7.27 5.44
CA ILE A 52 6.24 -8.51 5.75
C ILE A 52 6.39 -8.56 7.27
N ARG A 53 5.78 -9.58 7.89
CA ARG A 53 5.73 -9.71 9.35
C ARG A 53 7.14 -9.64 9.95
N GLY A 54 7.35 -8.70 10.88
CA GLY A 54 8.63 -8.49 11.55
C GLY A 54 9.69 -7.73 10.74
N VAL A 55 9.42 -7.39 9.48
CA VAL A 55 10.37 -6.69 8.59
C VAL A 55 9.87 -5.30 8.24
N ARG A 56 8.63 -5.19 7.74
CA ARG A 56 8.03 -3.90 7.37
C ARG A 56 6.50 -3.93 7.42
N THR A 57 5.91 -2.78 7.71
CA THR A 57 4.47 -2.59 7.69
C THR A 57 3.93 -2.37 6.28
N VAL A 58 2.60 -2.43 6.11
CA VAL A 58 1.93 -2.11 4.85
C VAL A 58 2.14 -0.63 4.52
N GLY A 59 2.60 -0.36 3.30
CA GLY A 59 2.98 0.97 2.81
C GLY A 59 2.23 1.39 1.56
N LEU A 60 2.52 2.60 1.10
CA LEU A 60 2.15 3.19 -0.20
C LEU A 60 0.80 2.68 -0.77
N HIS A 61 0.79 2.03 -1.94
CA HIS A 61 -0.43 1.59 -2.64
C HIS A 61 -1.39 0.81 -1.73
N ASN A 62 -0.93 -0.28 -1.13
CA ASN A 62 -1.76 -1.11 -0.26
C ASN A 62 -2.27 -0.34 0.96
N ARG A 63 -1.52 0.65 1.46
CA ARG A 63 -1.95 1.50 2.58
C ARG A 63 -3.05 2.47 2.17
N VAL A 64 -3.05 3.00 0.94
CA VAL A 64 -4.14 3.83 0.41
C VAL A 64 -5.43 3.01 0.29
N HIS A 65 -5.34 1.79 -0.27
CA HIS A 65 -6.47 0.84 -0.31
C HIS A 65 -7.07 0.59 1.08
N GLN A 66 -6.22 0.31 2.08
CA GLN A 66 -6.66 0.09 3.46
C GLN A 66 -7.25 1.35 4.11
N TRP A 67 -6.71 2.52 3.79
CA TRP A 67 -7.17 3.80 4.30
C TRP A 67 -8.55 4.16 3.75
N VAL A 68 -8.81 3.97 2.45
CA VAL A 68 -10.14 4.26 1.87
C VAL A 68 -11.22 3.35 2.47
N GLY A 69 -10.90 2.06 2.65
CA GLY A 69 -11.82 1.09 3.21
C GLY A 69 -12.97 0.71 2.28
N GLY A 70 -13.94 -0.07 2.77
CA GLY A 70 -15.01 -0.61 1.90
C GLY A 70 -14.46 -1.52 0.79
N PRO A 71 -15.05 -1.52 -0.42
CA PRO A 71 -14.55 -2.31 -1.55
C PRO A 71 -13.09 -2.00 -1.91
N MET A 72 -12.63 -0.76 -1.67
CA MET A 72 -11.23 -0.37 -1.89
C MET A 72 -10.22 -1.17 -1.07
N ALA A 73 -10.61 -1.83 0.02
CA ALA A 73 -9.68 -2.62 0.83
C ALA A 73 -9.33 -3.99 0.21
N GLY A 74 -9.93 -4.39 -0.91
CA GLY A 74 -9.71 -5.69 -1.53
C GLY A 74 -9.82 -5.68 -3.05
N ALA A 75 -10.05 -6.88 -3.62
CA ALA A 75 -10.10 -7.08 -5.07
C ALA A 75 -11.31 -6.42 -5.77
N ALA A 76 -12.32 -6.00 -5.00
CA ALA A 76 -13.46 -5.22 -5.49
C ALA A 76 -13.16 -3.71 -5.59
N SER A 77 -11.91 -3.29 -5.39
CA SER A 77 -11.51 -1.88 -5.44
C SER A 77 -11.93 -1.11 -6.71
N PRO A 78 -12.00 -1.71 -7.91
CA PRO A 78 -12.51 -1.01 -9.10
C PRO A 78 -13.98 -0.55 -9.02
N GLU A 79 -14.77 -1.03 -8.05
CA GLU A 79 -16.14 -0.55 -7.80
C GLU A 79 -16.19 0.90 -7.26
N ASP A 80 -15.08 1.39 -6.69
CA ASP A 80 -14.95 2.77 -6.25
C ASP A 80 -14.15 3.57 -7.30
N PRO A 81 -14.73 4.61 -7.92
CA PRO A 81 -14.04 5.40 -8.94
C PRO A 81 -12.70 6.03 -8.50
N VAL A 82 -12.48 6.21 -7.19
CA VAL A 82 -11.19 6.71 -6.67
C VAL A 82 -10.03 5.76 -6.96
N PHE A 83 -10.30 4.49 -7.29
CA PHE A 83 -9.28 3.53 -7.73
C PHE A 83 -8.46 4.01 -8.93
N TRP A 84 -9.06 4.82 -9.81
CA TRP A 84 -8.46 5.26 -11.07
C TRP A 84 -7.70 6.60 -10.95
N LEU A 85 -7.59 7.16 -9.74
CA LEU A 85 -6.90 8.42 -9.44
C LEU A 85 -5.59 8.14 -8.69
#